data_AF-A0A7S1X8F7-F1
#
_entry.id   AF-A0A7S1X8F7-F1
#
_cell.length_a   1.000
_cell.length_b   1.000
_cell.length_c   1.000
_cell.angle_alpha   90.00
_cell.angle_beta   90.00
_cell.angle_gamma   90.00
#
_symmetry.space_group_name_H-M   'P 1'
#
loop_
_entity.id
_entity.type
_entity.pdbx_description
1 polymer ?
#
loop_
_entity_poly.entity_id
_entity_poly.type
_entity_poly.pdbx_seq_one_letter_code
_entity_poly.pdbx_strand_id
1 'polypeptide(L)'
;MQGSGGQMGMARPAGQQAPSEVAKPPLRDVWRGTLAINAKQAQKPGGEPMPLFVGLAKLILTTPQPINLSWPPLLVIRKFVSQENLRKYFEALKIDTNNSPKVVFFPTEVKNSNLMLEMSNKNYAAIVDVPPNALILQFKSQNRMVGILLPNAGGNM
;
A
#
# COMPACT_ATOMS: atom_id res chain seq x y z
N MET A 1 -42.90 45.95 48.12
CA MET A 1 -41.65 45.16 48.24
C MET A 1 -41.85 43.89 47.42
N GLN A 2 -41.08 43.76 46.34
CA GLN A 2 -41.24 42.82 45.24
C GLN A 2 -40.15 41.75 45.36
N GLY A 3 -40.53 40.47 45.30
CA GLY A 3 -39.63 39.33 45.41
C GLY A 3 -38.98 38.93 44.08
N SER A 4 -38.14 37.89 44.16
CA SER A 4 -37.36 37.17 43.12
C SER A 4 -35.89 37.63 43.08
N GLY A 5 -34.88 36.86 43.50
CA GLY A 5 -34.75 35.40 43.49
C GLY A 5 -34.20 34.95 42.14
N GLY A 6 -32.92 34.56 42.10
CA GLY A 6 -32.33 33.86 40.96
C GLY A 6 -31.02 34.45 40.45
N GLN A 7 -29.89 33.95 40.97
CA GLN A 7 -28.70 33.77 40.15
C GLN A 7 -29.10 32.93 38.93
N MET A 8 -28.71 33.32 37.72
CA MET A 8 -28.52 32.31 36.69
C MET A 8 -27.34 32.67 35.82
N GLY A 9 -26.41 31.72 35.79
CA GLY A 9 -25.05 31.88 35.31
C GLY A 9 -24.93 32.13 33.82
N MET A 10 -23.74 32.62 33.49
CA MET A 10 -23.17 32.86 32.18
C MET A 10 -23.61 31.83 31.13
N ALA A 11 -24.11 32.33 30.00
CA ALA A 11 -24.17 31.58 28.75
C ALA A 11 -22.73 31.21 28.35
N ARG A 12 -22.31 29.97 28.61
CA ARG A 12 -21.15 29.38 27.94
C ARG A 12 -21.65 28.90 26.57
N PRO A 13 -21.20 29.46 25.45
CA PRO A 13 -21.61 28.97 24.14
C PRO A 13 -21.20 27.50 23.99
N ALA A 14 -22.19 26.62 23.93
CA ALA A 14 -22.06 25.24 23.50
C ALA A 14 -21.91 25.25 21.98
N GLY A 15 -20.69 25.00 21.52
CA GLY A 15 -20.38 25.00 20.09
C GLY A 15 -18.92 24.74 19.80
N GLN A 16 -18.20 24.03 20.68
CA GLN A 16 -16.98 23.36 20.24
C GLN A 16 -17.41 22.17 19.40
N GLN A 17 -17.52 22.40 18.09
CA GLN A 17 -17.53 21.33 17.10
C GLN A 17 -16.36 20.40 17.41
N ALA A 18 -16.64 19.12 17.57
CA ALA A 18 -15.60 18.10 17.54
C ALA A 18 -14.77 18.31 16.25
N PRO A 19 -13.43 18.31 16.33
CA PRO A 19 -12.59 18.49 15.16
C PRO A 19 -12.99 17.45 14.13
N SER A 20 -13.28 17.93 12.91
CA SER A 20 -13.70 17.16 11.74
C SER A 20 -13.12 15.77 11.77
N GLU A 21 -14.02 14.77 11.87
CA GLU A 21 -13.68 13.38 11.65
C GLU A 21 -13.04 13.31 10.26
N VAL A 22 -11.71 13.25 10.21
CA VAL A 22 -10.96 13.05 8.98
C VAL A 22 -11.45 11.72 8.45
N ALA A 23 -12.37 11.77 7.48
CA ALA A 23 -12.92 10.60 6.84
C ALA A 23 -11.74 9.73 6.43
N LYS A 24 -11.53 8.62 7.15
CA LYS A 24 -10.48 7.68 6.83
C LYS A 24 -10.73 7.28 5.38
N PRO A 25 -9.81 7.58 4.44
CA PRO A 25 -10.07 7.35 3.03
C PRO A 25 -10.51 5.89 2.86
N PRO A 26 -11.66 5.64 2.21
CA PRO A 26 -12.24 4.31 2.18
C PRO A 26 -11.25 3.32 1.56
N LEU A 27 -10.95 2.26 2.31
CA LEU A 27 -10.09 1.18 1.85
C LEU A 27 -10.94 0.18 1.08
N ARG A 28 -10.65 0.00 -0.21
CA ARG A 28 -11.32 -1.01 -1.05
C ARG A 28 -10.45 -2.24 -1.15
N ASP A 29 -11.00 -3.42 -0.87
CA ASP A 29 -10.30 -4.69 -1.12
C ASP A 29 -10.13 -4.86 -2.64
N VAL A 30 -8.87 -5.03 -3.09
CA VAL A 30 -8.54 -5.14 -4.52
C VAL A 30 -7.82 -6.41 -4.88
N TRP A 31 -7.31 -7.16 -3.89
CA TRP A 31 -6.66 -8.43 -4.13
C TRP A 31 -6.64 -9.31 -2.89
N ARG A 32 -6.65 -10.62 -3.13
CA ARG A 32 -6.40 -11.65 -2.12
C ARG A 32 -5.64 -12.78 -2.78
N GLY A 33 -4.52 -13.19 -2.19
CA GLY A 33 -3.68 -14.21 -2.80
C GLY A 33 -2.34 -14.40 -2.11
N THR A 34 -1.42 -15.02 -2.84
CA THR A 34 -0.04 -15.30 -2.43
C THR A 34 0.91 -14.37 -3.16
N LEU A 35 1.77 -13.68 -2.42
CA LEU A 35 2.95 -13.01 -2.99
C LEU A 35 4.13 -13.98 -2.91
N ALA A 36 4.80 -14.20 -4.03
CA ALA A 36 5.96 -15.05 -4.13
C ALA A 36 7.12 -14.33 -4.81
N ILE A 37 8.33 -14.87 -4.65
CA ILE A 37 9.54 -14.40 -5.32
C ILE A 37 9.93 -15.41 -6.37
N ASN A 38 10.37 -14.94 -7.53
CA ASN A 38 10.90 -15.81 -8.57
C ASN A 38 12.10 -16.65 -8.04
N ALA A 39 12.14 -17.95 -8.33
CA ALA A 39 13.18 -18.87 -7.90
C ALA A 39 14.61 -18.40 -8.20
N LYS A 40 14.80 -17.71 -9.35
CA LYS A 40 16.08 -17.10 -9.73
C LYS A 40 16.57 -16.05 -8.72
N GLN A 41 15.64 -15.33 -8.11
CA GLN A 41 15.96 -14.34 -7.06
C GLN A 41 16.08 -14.99 -5.69
N ALA A 42 15.32 -16.06 -5.44
CA ALA A 42 15.34 -16.80 -4.18
C ALA A 42 16.50 -17.81 -4.05
N GLN A 43 17.41 -17.88 -5.06
CA GLN A 43 18.54 -18.81 -5.12
C GLN A 43 18.14 -20.29 -4.89
N LYS A 44 16.90 -20.67 -5.25
CA LYS A 44 16.40 -22.03 -5.06
C LYS A 44 16.69 -22.91 -6.28
N PRO A 45 17.29 -24.10 -6.12
CA PRO A 45 17.33 -25.10 -7.18
C PRO A 45 15.91 -25.62 -7.42
N GLY A 46 15.42 -25.53 -8.66
CA GLY A 46 14.11 -26.09 -9.05
C GLY A 46 13.08 -25.13 -9.65
N GLY A 47 13.36 -23.84 -9.79
CA GLY A 47 12.52 -22.94 -10.59
C GLY A 47 11.17 -22.53 -9.99
N GLU A 48 10.75 -23.11 -8.87
CA GLU A 48 9.48 -22.78 -8.23
C GLU A 48 9.53 -21.45 -7.47
N PRO A 49 8.54 -20.56 -7.68
CA PRO A 49 8.48 -19.29 -6.98
C PRO A 49 8.29 -19.51 -5.47
N MET A 50 9.16 -18.93 -4.66
CA MET A 50 9.13 -19.07 -3.21
C MET A 50 8.07 -18.13 -2.62
N PRO A 51 7.03 -18.63 -1.93
CA PRO A 51 6.02 -17.77 -1.32
C PRO A 51 6.64 -16.92 -0.20
N LEU A 52 6.37 -15.62 -0.22
CA LEU A 52 6.69 -14.69 0.86
C LEU A 52 5.58 -14.66 1.90
N PHE A 53 4.35 -14.43 1.46
CA PHE A 53 3.19 -14.39 2.32
C PHE A 53 1.90 -14.63 1.53
N VAL A 54 0.86 -15.02 2.26
CA VAL A 54 -0.53 -15.00 1.81
C VAL A 54 -1.22 -13.83 2.49
N GLY A 55 -2.05 -13.09 1.76
CA GLY A 55 -2.69 -11.90 2.31
C GLY A 55 -3.71 -11.26 1.40
N LEU A 56 -4.04 -10.03 1.76
CA LEU A 56 -4.98 -9.18 1.03
C LEU A 56 -4.36 -7.81 0.76
N ALA A 57 -4.77 -7.17 -0.31
CA ALA A 57 -4.35 -5.82 -0.65
C ALA A 57 -5.57 -4.90 -0.71
N LYS A 58 -5.43 -3.72 -0.11
CA LYS A 58 -6.45 -2.67 -0.12
C LYS A 58 -5.94 -1.45 -0.84
N LEU A 59 -6.70 -0.96 -1.82
CA LEU A 59 -6.41 0.29 -2.51
C LEU A 59 -6.80 1.46 -1.59
N ILE A 60 -5.87 2.39 -1.43
CA ILE A 60 -6.15 3.70 -0.85
C ILE A 60 -6.76 4.53 -1.96
N LEU A 61 -8.06 4.79 -1.86
CA LEU A 61 -8.80 5.63 -2.80
C LEU A 61 -8.38 7.08 -2.64
N THR A 62 -7.25 7.46 -3.26
CA THR A 62 -6.83 8.86 -3.41
C THR A 62 -7.32 9.45 -4.73
N THR A 63 -7.75 8.61 -5.67
CA THR A 63 -8.32 9.03 -6.95
C THR A 63 -9.79 8.64 -7.04
N PRO A 64 -10.65 9.51 -7.60
CA PRO A 64 -12.09 9.25 -7.74
C PRO A 64 -12.41 8.20 -8.82
N GLN A 65 -11.42 7.72 -9.56
CA GLN A 65 -11.64 6.76 -10.65
C GLN A 65 -11.64 5.31 -10.14
N PRO A 66 -12.64 4.49 -10.51
CA PRO A 66 -12.65 3.08 -10.19
C PRO A 66 -11.54 2.37 -10.96
N ILE A 67 -10.45 2.04 -10.29
CA ILE A 67 -9.40 1.20 -10.87
C ILE A 67 -9.90 -0.24 -10.82
N ASN A 68 -10.25 -0.81 -11.98
CA ASN A 68 -10.58 -2.24 -12.08
C ASN A 68 -9.27 -3.04 -12.09
N LEU A 69 -8.94 -3.67 -10.96
CA LEU A 69 -7.74 -4.47 -10.78
C LEU A 69 -8.16 -5.93 -10.73
N SER A 70 -8.00 -6.65 -11.84
CA SER A 70 -8.12 -8.11 -11.87
C SER A 70 -6.72 -8.72 -11.74
N TRP A 71 -6.19 -8.71 -10.52
CA TRP A 71 -4.88 -9.31 -10.26
C TRP A 71 -4.98 -10.82 -10.08
N PRO A 72 -4.01 -11.59 -10.58
CA PRO A 72 -3.99 -13.03 -10.39
C PRO A 72 -3.78 -13.36 -8.90
N PRO A 73 -4.30 -14.51 -8.42
CA PRO A 73 -4.16 -14.92 -7.03
C PRO A 73 -2.71 -15.19 -6.62
N LEU A 74 -1.82 -15.43 -7.59
CA LEU A 74 -0.37 -15.51 -7.37
C LEU A 74 0.29 -14.28 -7.99
N LEU A 75 0.90 -13.46 -7.15
CA LEU A 75 1.76 -12.35 -7.56
C LEU A 75 3.21 -12.75 -7.42
N VAL A 76 4.02 -12.52 -8.44
CA VAL A 76 5.45 -12.90 -8.44
C VAL A 76 6.31 -11.64 -8.52
N ILE A 77 7.22 -11.49 -7.56
CA ILE A 77 8.25 -10.47 -7.59
C ILE A 77 9.23 -10.81 -8.72
N ARG A 78 9.33 -9.88 -9.67
CA ARG A 78 10.25 -9.94 -10.79
C ARG A 78 11.66 -9.57 -10.35
N LYS A 79 11.78 -8.45 -9.62
CA LYS A 79 13.07 -7.89 -9.24
C LYS A 79 13.03 -7.08 -7.95
N PHE A 80 14.02 -7.27 -7.08
CA PHE A 80 14.37 -6.34 -6.01
C PHE A 80 15.25 -5.19 -6.51
N VAL A 81 14.92 -3.98 -6.07
CA VAL A 81 15.55 -2.73 -6.48
C VAL A 81 15.82 -1.88 -5.25
N SER A 82 17.03 -1.35 -5.11
CA SER A 82 17.36 -0.42 -4.03
C SER A 82 16.59 0.90 -4.19
N GLN A 83 16.41 1.64 -3.09
CA GLN A 83 15.72 2.94 -3.12
C GLN A 83 16.33 3.93 -4.13
N GLU A 84 17.65 3.96 -4.28
CA GLU A 84 18.33 4.83 -5.25
C GLU A 84 17.97 4.47 -6.70
N ASN A 85 18.02 3.18 -7.02
CA ASN A 85 17.64 2.69 -8.35
C ASN A 85 16.14 2.84 -8.60
N LEU A 86 15.32 2.76 -7.55
CA LEU A 86 13.90 3.00 -7.62
C LEU A 86 13.60 4.45 -7.99
N ARG A 87 14.32 5.41 -7.39
CA ARG A 87 14.19 6.83 -7.75
C ARG A 87 14.55 7.07 -9.22
N LYS A 88 15.67 6.50 -9.68
CA LYS A 88 16.05 6.53 -11.10
C LYS A 88 14.99 5.92 -12.01
N TYR A 89 14.34 4.83 -11.58
CA TYR A 89 13.26 4.19 -12.32
C TYR A 89 12.02 5.08 -12.44
N PHE A 90 11.61 5.75 -11.35
CA PHE A 90 10.51 6.70 -11.39
C PHE A 90 10.81 7.92 -12.27
N GLU A 91 12.02 8.46 -12.20
CA GLU A 91 12.48 9.58 -13.03
C GLU A 91 12.49 9.19 -14.51
N ALA A 92 13.02 8.01 -14.86
CA ALA A 92 13.06 7.50 -16.23
C ALA A 92 11.67 7.31 -16.84
N LEU A 93 10.71 6.82 -16.05
CA LEU A 93 9.33 6.60 -16.48
C LEU A 93 8.44 7.84 -16.34
N LYS A 94 8.98 8.97 -15.87
CA LYS A 94 8.23 10.21 -15.60
C LYS A 94 6.99 9.96 -14.71
N ILE A 95 7.12 9.07 -13.74
CA ILE A 95 6.03 8.69 -12.83
C ILE A 95 6.00 9.66 -11.66
N ASP A 96 4.88 10.34 -11.49
CA ASP A 96 4.61 11.09 -10.27
C ASP A 96 4.09 10.16 -9.16
N THR A 97 4.99 9.77 -8.25
CA THR A 97 4.67 8.91 -7.11
C THR A 97 3.69 9.53 -6.10
N ASN A 98 3.51 10.86 -6.11
CA ASN A 98 2.54 11.54 -5.25
C ASN A 98 1.11 11.37 -5.76
N ASN A 99 0.95 11.36 -7.08
CA ASN A 99 -0.34 11.19 -7.75
C ASN A 99 -0.64 9.74 -8.16
N SER A 100 0.32 8.84 -7.99
CA SER A 100 0.15 7.41 -8.29
C SER A 100 -0.76 6.73 -7.26
N PRO A 101 -1.69 5.86 -7.69
CA PRO A 101 -2.54 5.10 -6.76
C PRO A 101 -1.71 4.22 -5.83
N LYS A 102 -2.07 4.18 -4.55
CA LYS A 102 -1.35 3.41 -3.52
C LYS A 102 -2.19 2.26 -3.00
N VAL A 103 -1.56 1.12 -2.82
CA VAL A 103 -2.18 -0.10 -2.31
C VAL A 103 -1.42 -0.54 -1.07
N VAL A 104 -2.13 -0.93 -0.02
CA VAL A 104 -1.53 -1.47 1.21
C VAL A 104 -1.76 -2.97 1.23
N PHE A 105 -0.68 -3.73 1.42
CA PHE A 105 -0.74 -5.17 1.58
C PHE A 105 -0.74 -5.52 3.07
N PHE A 106 -1.66 -6.41 3.42
CA PHE A 106 -1.86 -6.95 4.75
C PHE A 106 -1.58 -8.47 4.68
N PRO A 107 -0.38 -8.91 5.09
CA PRO A 107 -0.09 -10.32 5.22
C PRO A 107 -1.01 -10.95 6.27
N THR A 108 -1.72 -12.00 5.90
CA THR A 108 -2.47 -12.84 6.83
C THR A 108 -1.64 -14.03 7.29
N GLU A 109 -0.73 -14.51 6.44
CA GLU A 109 0.18 -15.60 6.76
C GLU A 109 1.55 -15.31 6.16
N VAL A 110 2.57 -15.10 7.00
CA VAL A 110 3.93 -14.82 6.54
C VAL A 110 4.71 -16.14 6.44
N LYS A 111 5.17 -16.50 5.23
CA LYS A 111 5.98 -17.69 4.98
C LYS A 111 7.48 -17.42 5.12
N ASN A 112 7.93 -16.20 4.80
CA ASN A 112 9.34 -15.84 4.84
C ASN A 112 9.58 -14.45 5.46
N SER A 113 9.44 -14.38 6.79
CA SER A 113 9.54 -13.15 7.58
C SER A 113 10.95 -12.55 7.59
N ASN A 114 11.99 -13.39 7.58
CA ASN A 114 13.39 -12.96 7.59
C ASN A 114 13.72 -12.14 6.34
N LEU A 115 13.30 -12.63 5.16
CA LEU A 115 13.54 -11.93 3.91
C LEU A 115 12.76 -10.61 3.83
N MET A 116 11.52 -10.58 4.32
CA MET A 116 10.73 -9.34 4.38
C MET A 116 11.37 -8.30 5.31
N LEU A 117 11.89 -8.74 6.47
CA LEU A 117 12.61 -7.87 7.40
C LEU A 117 13.91 -7.35 6.78
N GLU A 118 14.66 -8.22 6.10
CA GLU A 118 15.90 -7.84 5.43
C GLU A 118 15.65 -6.78 4.34
N MET A 119 14.62 -6.98 3.50
CA MET A 119 14.25 -6.00 2.47
C MET A 119 13.81 -4.67 3.07
N SER A 120 13.08 -4.71 4.19
CA SER A 120 12.69 -3.51 4.95
C SER A 120 13.92 -2.78 5.51
N ASN A 121 14.83 -3.49 6.17
CA ASN A 121 16.03 -2.90 6.78
C ASN A 121 16.97 -2.29 5.74
N LYS A 122 17.08 -2.93 4.57
CA LYS A 122 17.90 -2.43 3.47
C LYS A 122 17.20 -1.37 2.61
N ASN A 123 15.96 -0.98 2.93
CA ASN A 123 15.12 -0.07 2.14
C ASN A 123 15.00 -0.50 0.66
N TYR A 124 14.87 -1.79 0.42
CA TYR A 124 14.62 -2.33 -0.92
C TYR A 124 13.14 -2.24 -1.26
N ALA A 125 12.87 -2.09 -2.55
CA ALA A 125 11.55 -2.24 -3.14
C ALA A 125 11.54 -3.46 -4.07
N ALA A 126 10.38 -4.07 -4.24
CA ALA A 126 10.16 -5.15 -5.18
C ALA A 126 9.28 -4.65 -6.34
N ILE A 127 9.67 -4.97 -7.56
CA ILE A 127 8.85 -4.80 -8.75
C ILE A 127 8.06 -6.08 -8.97
N VAL A 128 6.74 -5.95 -9.00
CA VAL A 128 5.76 -7.02 -9.24
C VAL A 128 5.02 -6.68 -10.53
N ASP A 129 5.00 -7.61 -11.48
CA ASP A 129 4.22 -7.45 -12.71
C ASP A 129 2.75 -7.77 -12.38
N VAL A 130 1.82 -6.84 -12.63
CA VAL A 130 0.39 -6.97 -12.31
C VAL A 130 -0.47 -6.54 -13.50
N PRO A 131 -0.86 -7.42 -14.42
CA PRO A 131 -1.56 -7.03 -15.65
C PRO A 131 -2.78 -6.12 -15.38
N PRO A 132 -2.97 -5.01 -16.11
CA PRO A 132 -2.13 -4.43 -17.18
C PRO A 132 -1.00 -3.47 -16.69
N ASN A 133 -0.78 -3.39 -15.38
CA ASN A 133 0.08 -2.42 -14.72
C ASN A 133 1.38 -3.06 -14.18
N ALA A 134 2.26 -2.22 -13.65
CA ALA A 134 3.32 -2.66 -12.76
C ALA A 134 3.03 -2.18 -11.33
N LEU A 135 3.50 -2.92 -10.34
CA LEU A 135 3.36 -2.58 -8.93
C LEU A 135 4.73 -2.54 -8.30
N ILE A 136 5.03 -1.44 -7.62
CA ILE A 136 6.24 -1.29 -6.84
C ILE A 136 5.90 -1.46 -5.37
N LEU A 137 6.34 -2.55 -4.78
CA LEU A 137 6.11 -2.91 -3.40
C LEU A 137 7.27 -2.44 -2.52
N GLN A 138 7.00 -1.52 -1.61
CA GLN A 138 7.93 -1.08 -0.58
C GLN A 138 7.63 -1.81 0.73
N PHE A 139 8.66 -2.44 1.30
CA PHE A 139 8.59 -3.08 2.61
C PHE A 139 8.75 -2.00 3.69
N LYS A 140 7.69 -1.76 4.47
CA LYS A 140 7.73 -0.80 5.59
C LYS A 140 7.92 -1.50 6.92
N SER A 141 7.35 -2.69 7.07
CA SER A 141 7.57 -3.59 8.19
C SER A 141 7.25 -5.04 7.77
N GLN A 142 7.47 -5.99 8.67
CA GLN A 142 7.14 -7.40 8.44
C GLN A 142 5.65 -7.63 8.11
N ASN A 143 4.76 -6.79 8.64
CA ASN A 143 3.31 -6.93 8.51
C ASN A 143 2.67 -5.83 7.65
N ARG A 144 3.48 -4.94 7.06
CA ARG A 144 2.97 -3.82 6.29
C ARG A 144 3.87 -3.52 5.10
N MET A 145 3.30 -3.64 3.92
CA MET A 145 3.92 -3.19 2.68
C MET A 145 3.02 -2.20 1.97
N VAL A 146 3.64 -1.26 1.29
CA VAL A 146 2.95 -0.25 0.48
C VAL A 146 3.34 -0.47 -0.97
N GLY A 147 2.38 -0.86 -1.78
CA GLY A 147 2.46 -0.92 -3.22
C GLY A 147 2.12 0.43 -3.84
N ILE A 148 2.91 0.89 -4.79
CA ILE A 148 2.59 2.00 -5.67
C ILE A 148 2.20 1.39 -7.02
N LEU A 149 0.96 1.61 -7.43
CA LEU A 149 0.49 1.18 -8.73
C LEU A 149 1.00 2.13 -9.80
N LEU A 150 1.58 1.55 -10.83
CA LEU A 150 2.06 2.27 -11.99
C LEU A 150 1.10 2.02 -13.15
N PRO A 151 0.09 2.91 -13.34
CA PRO A 151 -0.79 2.81 -14.48
C PRO A 151 0.04 2.91 -15.77
N ASN A 152 -0.21 2.02 -16.73
CA ASN A 152 0.44 2.00 -18.04
C ASN A 152 1.96 1.69 -18.05
N ALA A 153 2.57 1.29 -16.93
CA ALA A 153 3.96 0.81 -16.95
C ALA A 153 4.14 -0.56 -17.64
N GLY A 154 3.04 -1.24 -17.97
CA GLY A 154 3.00 -2.47 -18.76
C GLY A 154 2.67 -2.28 -20.25
N GLY A 155 2.60 -1.04 -20.76
CA GLY A 155 2.07 -0.78 -22.12
C GLY A 155 2.89 0.21 -22.95
N ASN A 156 3.86 -0.34 -23.70
CA ASN A 156 4.13 -0.12 -25.14
C ASN A 156 5.59 -0.48 -25.48
N MET A 157 5.81 -1.74 -25.83
CA MET A 157 6.53 -2.06 -27.06
C MET A 157 5.51 -2.62 -28.03
#